data_AF-A0AAN8XEQ1-F1
#
_entry.id   AF-A0AAN8XEQ1-F1
#
_cell.length_a   1.000
_cell.length_b   1.000
_cell.length_c   1.000
_cell.angle_alpha   90.00
_cell.angle_beta   90.00
_cell.angle_gamma   90.00
#
_symmetry.space_group_name_H-M   'P 1'
#
loop_
_entity.id
_entity.type
_entity.pdbx_description
1 polymer ?
#
loop_
_entity_poly.entity_id
_entity_poly.type
_entity_poly.pdbx_seq_one_letter_code
_entity_poly.pdbx_strand_id
1 'polypeptide(L)'
;MTSFGSTPLQEELHILGERFTKYSRYYITAPEDEIVRYKKSVTTAVVNIISENSAAMATTLKVVKICYPGSFGNACRQLAVRAQSTAAAPAPEPVQEKRLKKFSVYRWDPEKQGDKPHMETYEVDLNTCGPMILDALLKIKNEIDPGLTFRRSCREGICGSCSMNIGGVNTLACISKIDSNLSKTTKIYPLPHMYVIKDLVPDMNNFYEQYRSIQPWLQREDGLNPGDKQYLQSVDDRKKLDGLYECILCACCSTSCPSYWWNGDKYLGPAVLMQAYRWIIDSRDEKSEERLKRLRDPFSVYRCHTIMNCTKTCPKGLNPGRAIAEVKKLLSGIAKKGEPGLNALGSAN
;
A
#
# COMPACT_ATOMS: atom_id res chain seq x y z
N MET A 1 -35.33 -15.11 -32.82
CA MET A 1 -35.75 -13.69 -32.77
C MET A 1 -36.50 -13.54 -31.45
N THR A 2 -35.91 -12.95 -30.41
CA THR A 2 -35.75 -11.51 -30.26
C THR A 2 -34.47 -11.18 -29.46
N SER A 3 -33.64 -10.31 -30.04
CA SER A 3 -32.53 -9.64 -29.36
C SER A 3 -33.07 -8.52 -28.50
N PHE A 4 -32.75 -8.50 -27.20
CA PHE A 4 -32.97 -7.33 -26.37
C PHE A 4 -31.91 -6.28 -26.71
N GLY A 5 -32.33 -5.20 -27.37
CA GLY A 5 -31.50 -4.02 -27.61
C GLY A 5 -31.28 -3.24 -26.31
N SER A 6 -30.06 -2.74 -26.12
CA SER A 6 -29.69 -1.81 -25.06
C SER A 6 -30.53 -0.53 -25.13
N THR A 7 -30.88 0.03 -23.98
CA THR A 7 -31.55 1.34 -23.92
C THR A 7 -30.56 2.46 -24.30
N PRO A 8 -31.03 3.61 -24.81
CA PRO A 8 -30.16 4.74 -25.20
C PRO A 8 -29.21 5.20 -24.08
N LEU A 9 -29.65 5.07 -22.82
CA LEU A 9 -28.85 5.38 -21.63
C LEU A 9 -27.69 4.41 -21.40
N GLN A 10 -27.87 3.13 -21.75
CA GLN A 10 -26.82 2.11 -21.64
C GLN A 10 -25.74 2.30 -22.71
N GLU A 11 -26.11 2.75 -23.91
CA GLU A 11 -25.15 3.12 -24.96
C GLU A 11 -24.34 4.38 -24.59
N GLU A 12 -24.96 5.42 -24.03
CA GLU A 12 -24.23 6.62 -23.59
C GLU A 12 -23.26 6.34 -22.44
N LEU A 13 -23.65 5.54 -21.45
CA LEU A 13 -22.78 5.11 -20.35
C LEU A 13 -21.62 4.22 -20.85
N HIS A 14 -21.86 3.38 -21.85
CA HIS A 14 -20.83 2.55 -22.46
C HIS A 14 -19.81 3.40 -23.25
N ILE A 15 -20.27 4.39 -24.03
CA ILE A 15 -19.42 5.33 -24.76
C ILE A 15 -18.59 6.20 -23.79
N LEU A 16 -19.17 6.61 -22.67
CA LEU A 16 -18.46 7.33 -21.60
C LEU A 16 -17.39 6.45 -20.90
N GLY A 17 -17.70 5.17 -20.65
CA GLY A 17 -16.77 4.20 -20.09
C GLY A 17 -15.59 3.88 -21.01
N GLU A 18 -15.83 3.77 -22.32
CA GLU A 18 -14.78 3.58 -23.34
C GLU A 18 -13.89 4.82 -23.52
N ARG A 19 -14.47 6.03 -23.43
CA ARG A 19 -13.69 7.28 -23.42
C ARG A 19 -12.84 7.40 -22.16
N PHE A 20 -13.34 6.99 -20.99
CA PHE A 20 -12.57 7.02 -19.74
C PHE A 20 -11.37 6.04 -19.77
N THR A 21 -11.57 4.83 -20.30
CA THR A 21 -10.52 3.80 -20.34
C THR A 21 -9.43 4.12 -21.36
N LYS A 22 -9.78 4.65 -22.54
CA LYS A 22 -8.79 5.03 -23.58
C LYS A 22 -7.86 6.19 -23.13
N TYR A 23 -8.31 7.08 -22.26
CA TYR A 23 -7.54 8.26 -21.81
C TYR A 23 -6.80 8.09 -20.47
N SER A 24 -7.07 7.02 -19.70
CA SER A 24 -6.25 6.67 -18.51
C SER A 24 -4.76 6.44 -18.85
N ARG A 25 -4.43 6.15 -20.12
CA ARG A 25 -3.05 6.04 -20.62
C ARG A 25 -2.37 7.38 -20.93
N TYR A 26 -3.11 8.47 -21.04
CA TYR A 26 -2.57 9.82 -21.35
C TYR A 26 -2.13 10.61 -20.10
N TYR A 27 -2.43 10.11 -18.90
CA TYR A 27 -2.15 10.79 -17.63
C TYR A 27 -0.67 10.82 -17.21
N ILE A 28 0.23 10.23 -18.00
CA ILE A 28 1.65 10.13 -17.62
C ILE A 28 2.51 11.23 -18.27
N THR A 29 2.01 11.98 -19.28
CA THR A 29 2.87 12.89 -20.06
C THR A 29 2.28 14.26 -20.44
N ALA A 30 1.12 14.67 -19.92
CA ALA A 30 0.52 15.99 -20.26
C ALA A 30 0.94 17.10 -19.26
N PRO A 31 1.20 18.34 -19.73
CA PRO A 31 1.51 19.48 -18.86
C PRO A 31 0.31 19.91 -17.98
N GLU A 32 0.60 20.49 -16.81
CA GLU A 32 -0.39 20.71 -15.73
C GLU A 32 -1.57 21.63 -16.11
N ASP A 33 -1.35 22.58 -17.02
CA ASP A 33 -2.36 23.55 -17.46
C ASP A 33 -3.50 22.90 -18.27
N GLU A 34 -3.18 21.88 -19.07
CA GLU A 34 -4.16 21.11 -19.84
C GLU A 34 -5.04 20.22 -18.93
N ILE A 35 -4.44 19.66 -17.87
CA ILE A 35 -5.13 18.84 -16.86
C ILE A 35 -6.16 19.68 -16.09
N VAL A 36 -5.81 20.92 -15.73
CA VAL A 36 -6.70 21.84 -15.01
C VAL A 36 -7.89 22.25 -15.86
N ARG A 37 -7.66 22.56 -17.15
CA ARG A 37 -8.73 22.94 -18.09
C ARG A 37 -9.73 21.80 -18.29
N TYR A 38 -9.24 20.56 -18.38
CA TYR A 38 -10.08 19.38 -18.59
C TYR A 38 -10.87 18.98 -17.34
N LYS A 39 -10.27 19.02 -16.14
CA LYS A 39 -11.00 18.81 -14.87
C LYS A 39 -12.18 19.75 -14.73
N LYS A 40 -12.03 21.02 -15.16
CA LYS A 40 -13.11 22.00 -15.15
C LYS A 40 -14.24 21.60 -16.11
N SER A 41 -13.91 21.16 -17.33
CA SER A 41 -14.90 20.71 -18.33
C SER A 41 -15.69 19.47 -17.90
N VAL A 42 -15.03 18.46 -17.33
CA VAL A 42 -15.70 17.24 -16.84
C VAL A 42 -16.58 17.53 -15.63
N THR A 43 -16.12 18.39 -14.71
CA THR A 43 -16.92 18.80 -13.55
C THR A 43 -18.18 19.55 -14.00
N THR A 44 -18.06 20.45 -14.98
CA THR A 44 -19.22 21.14 -15.56
C THR A 44 -20.19 20.19 -16.26
N ALA A 45 -19.69 19.19 -17.01
CA ALA A 45 -20.55 18.21 -17.68
C ALA A 45 -21.32 17.33 -16.67
N VAL A 46 -20.65 16.86 -15.60
CA VAL A 46 -21.28 16.05 -14.55
C VAL A 46 -22.31 16.87 -13.75
N VAL A 47 -21.99 18.13 -13.43
CA VAL A 47 -22.92 19.04 -12.75
C VAL A 47 -24.16 19.32 -13.62
N ASN A 48 -23.99 19.51 -14.93
CA ASN A 48 -25.11 19.71 -15.84
C ASN A 48 -26.02 18.47 -15.92
N ILE A 49 -25.44 17.27 -16.03
CA ILE A 49 -26.19 15.99 -16.04
C ILE A 49 -26.96 15.79 -14.72
N ILE A 50 -26.37 16.16 -13.57
CA ILE A 50 -27.05 16.10 -12.27
C ILE A 50 -28.16 17.15 -12.17
N SER A 51 -27.95 18.34 -12.75
CA SER A 51 -28.95 19.42 -12.75
C SER A 51 -30.16 19.12 -13.65
N GLU A 52 -29.94 18.53 -14.83
CA GLU A 52 -31.00 18.15 -15.77
C GLU A 52 -31.85 16.99 -15.22
N ASN A 53 -31.23 16.04 -14.51
CA ASN A 53 -31.95 14.95 -13.85
C ASN A 53 -32.65 15.37 -12.54
N SER A 54 -32.20 16.44 -11.88
CA SER A 54 -32.87 17.00 -10.69
C SER A 54 -34.11 17.82 -11.06
N ALA A 55 -34.13 18.45 -12.25
CA ALA A 55 -35.31 19.16 -12.76
C ALA A 55 -36.47 18.23 -13.14
N ALA A 56 -36.19 16.95 -13.46
CA ALA A 56 -37.20 15.96 -13.82
C ALA A 56 -37.98 15.36 -12.63
N MET A 57 -37.63 15.70 -11.38
CA MET A 57 -38.30 15.21 -10.17
C MET A 57 -38.94 16.31 -9.29
N ALA A 58 -39.13 17.52 -9.83
CA ALA A 58 -39.76 18.62 -9.12
C ALA A 58 -41.06 19.09 -9.80
N THR A 59 -42.18 18.72 -9.17
CA THR A 59 -43.43 19.51 -9.11
C THR A 59 -44.28 19.63 -10.38
N THR A 60 -45.30 18.78 -10.46
CA THR A 60 -46.52 18.99 -11.25
C THR A 60 -47.27 20.22 -10.71
N LEU A 61 -46.91 21.42 -11.16
CA LEU A 61 -47.72 22.62 -11.01
C LEU A 61 -48.85 22.57 -12.05
N LYS A 62 -50.06 22.13 -11.66
CA LYS A 62 -51.26 22.39 -12.44
C LYS A 62 -51.61 23.87 -12.33
N VAL A 63 -51.12 24.68 -13.25
CA VAL A 63 -51.67 26.03 -13.50
C VAL A 63 -52.98 25.83 -14.25
N VAL A 64 -54.09 25.85 -13.52
CA VAL A 64 -55.43 25.91 -14.12
C VAL A 64 -55.69 27.37 -14.51
N LYS A 65 -55.41 27.69 -15.77
CA LYS A 65 -55.65 29.01 -16.37
C LYS A 65 -57.12 29.04 -16.84
N ILE A 66 -58.03 29.50 -15.99
CA ILE A 66 -59.42 29.77 -16.39
C ILE A 66 -59.49 31.23 -16.80
N CYS A 67 -59.52 31.46 -18.12
CA CYS A 67 -59.86 32.75 -18.71
C CYS A 67 -61.35 32.75 -19.06
N TYR A 68 -62.09 33.77 -18.61
CA TYR A 68 -63.35 34.18 -19.22
C TYR A 68 -63.32 35.67 -19.55
N PRO A 69 -63.93 36.10 -20.67
CA PRO A 69 -63.82 37.47 -21.17
C PRO A 69 -64.86 38.37 -20.48
N GLY A 70 -64.47 39.56 -20.05
CA GLY A 70 -65.43 40.53 -19.51
C GLY A 70 -64.75 41.73 -18.86
N SER A 71 -65.12 42.91 -19.35
CA SER A 71 -64.53 44.22 -19.09
C SER A 71 -64.49 44.69 -17.62
N PHE A 72 -63.52 45.57 -17.36
CA PHE A 72 -63.36 46.49 -16.21
C PHE A 72 -62.77 45.94 -14.90
N GLY A 73 -61.60 46.49 -14.55
CA GLY A 73 -61.24 46.80 -13.16
C GLY A 73 -60.21 45.90 -12.49
N ASN A 74 -58.97 46.41 -12.35
CA ASN A 74 -57.90 45.81 -11.56
C ASN A 74 -58.28 45.67 -10.07
N ALA A 75 -58.36 44.43 -9.57
CA ALA A 75 -58.29 44.14 -8.14
C ALA A 75 -57.72 42.71 -7.92
N CYS A 76 -56.40 42.60 -7.80
CA CYS A 76 -55.74 41.34 -7.42
C CYS A 76 -55.72 41.26 -5.88
N ARG A 77 -56.67 40.55 -5.27
CA ARG A 77 -56.61 40.20 -3.85
C ARG A 77 -55.70 38.99 -3.66
N GLN A 78 -54.55 39.20 -3.03
CA GLN A 78 -53.68 38.12 -2.56
C GLN A 78 -54.32 37.44 -1.34
N LEU A 79 -54.83 36.22 -1.51
CA LEU A 79 -55.16 35.32 -0.42
C LEU A 79 -53.92 34.44 -0.16
N ALA A 80 -53.16 34.79 0.88
CA ALA A 80 -52.07 33.95 1.38
C ALA A 80 -52.67 32.81 2.22
N VAL A 81 -52.83 31.63 1.63
CA VAL A 81 -53.16 30.40 2.37
C VAL A 81 -51.87 29.86 2.96
N ARG A 82 -51.74 29.93 4.28
CA ARG A 82 -50.58 29.41 5.02
C ARG A 82 -50.68 27.88 5.08
N ALA A 83 -50.06 27.19 4.13
CA ALA A 83 -49.88 25.75 4.22
C ALA A 83 -48.84 25.45 5.32
N GLN A 84 -49.30 24.92 6.46
CA GLN A 84 -48.40 24.33 7.44
C GLN A 84 -47.92 22.98 6.89
N SER A 85 -46.68 22.92 6.41
CA SER A 85 -46.00 21.64 6.25
C SER A 85 -45.61 21.15 7.65
N THR A 86 -46.31 20.13 8.14
CA THR A 86 -45.79 19.34 9.24
C THR A 86 -44.60 18.55 8.70
N ALA A 87 -43.38 18.98 9.02
CA ALA A 87 -42.19 18.19 8.80
C ALA A 87 -42.32 16.92 9.67
N ALA A 88 -42.68 15.81 9.06
CA ALA A 88 -42.61 14.50 9.72
C ALA A 88 -41.16 14.29 10.18
N ALA A 89 -40.97 13.95 11.45
CA ALA A 89 -39.66 13.58 11.97
C ALA A 89 -39.07 12.46 11.11
N PRO A 90 -37.77 12.50 10.77
CA PRO A 90 -37.13 11.42 10.02
C PRO A 90 -37.33 10.11 10.81
N ALA A 91 -37.81 9.08 10.12
CA ALA A 91 -37.94 7.75 10.70
C ALA A 91 -36.58 7.32 11.29
N PRO A 92 -36.54 6.66 12.46
CA PRO A 92 -35.30 6.18 13.03
C PRO A 92 -34.62 5.26 12.00
N GLU A 93 -33.36 5.55 11.67
CA GLU A 93 -32.59 4.70 10.78
C GLU A 93 -32.56 3.27 11.35
N PRO A 94 -32.71 2.24 10.50
CA PRO A 94 -32.68 0.86 10.96
C PRO A 94 -31.36 0.59 11.68
N VAL A 95 -31.44 0.19 12.96
CA VAL A 95 -30.27 -0.14 13.78
C VAL A 95 -29.59 -1.36 13.18
N GLN A 96 -28.55 -1.13 12.39
CA GLN A 96 -27.75 -2.22 11.82
C GLN A 96 -27.07 -2.98 12.95
N GLU A 97 -27.22 -4.31 12.96
CA GLU A 97 -26.64 -5.16 13.99
C GLU A 97 -25.10 -5.03 13.99
N LYS A 98 -24.52 -4.83 15.19
CA LYS A 98 -23.07 -4.63 15.36
C LYS A 98 -22.31 -5.88 14.94
N ARG A 99 -21.27 -5.70 14.13
CA ARG A 99 -20.40 -6.80 13.68
C ARG A 99 -19.11 -6.80 14.48
N LEU A 100 -19.19 -7.26 15.72
CA LEU A 100 -18.06 -7.23 16.65
C LEU A 100 -17.01 -8.30 16.30
N LYS A 101 -15.82 -7.85 15.92
CA LYS A 101 -14.64 -8.69 15.65
C LYS A 101 -13.65 -8.61 16.80
N LYS A 102 -13.14 -9.77 17.23
CA LYS A 102 -12.13 -9.90 18.28
C LYS A 102 -10.71 -9.84 17.73
N PHE A 103 -9.89 -9.00 18.34
CA PHE A 103 -8.45 -8.90 18.10
C PHE A 103 -7.71 -9.19 19.40
N SER A 104 -6.83 -10.20 19.40
CA SER A 104 -5.97 -10.53 20.52
C SER A 104 -4.58 -9.99 20.22
N VAL A 105 -4.15 -8.97 20.95
CA VAL A 105 -2.95 -8.18 20.66
C VAL A 105 -1.92 -8.37 21.77
N TYR A 106 -0.67 -8.59 21.38
CA TYR A 106 0.47 -8.64 22.30
C TYR A 106 0.68 -7.29 22.99
N ARG A 107 0.81 -7.32 24.32
CA ARG A 107 1.05 -6.15 25.16
C ARG A 107 2.28 -6.36 26.03
N TRP A 108 3.07 -5.32 26.18
CA TRP A 108 4.16 -5.24 27.15
C TRP A 108 4.58 -3.79 27.36
N ASP A 109 4.66 -3.35 28.61
CA ASP A 109 5.10 -2.00 28.96
C ASP A 109 6.45 -1.99 29.68
N PRO A 110 7.52 -1.41 29.07
CA PRO A 110 8.83 -1.31 29.72
C PRO A 110 8.84 -0.44 30.98
N GLU A 111 7.89 0.49 31.12
CA GLU A 111 7.84 1.43 32.25
C GLU A 111 7.18 0.81 33.49
N LYS A 112 6.44 -0.29 33.31
CA LYS A 112 5.72 -0.96 34.39
C LYS A 112 6.61 -2.04 35.00
N GLN A 113 7.07 -1.79 36.22
CA GLN A 113 7.95 -2.71 36.93
C GLN A 113 7.32 -4.10 37.11
N GLY A 114 8.05 -5.14 36.70
CA GLY A 114 7.61 -6.53 36.81
C GLY A 114 6.56 -6.95 35.79
N ASP A 115 6.21 -6.10 34.81
CA ASP A 115 5.25 -6.43 33.77
C ASP A 115 5.76 -7.58 32.91
N LYS A 116 4.87 -8.53 32.63
CA LYS A 116 5.13 -9.68 31.76
C LYS A 116 4.35 -9.53 30.48
N PRO A 117 4.92 -9.96 29.33
CA PRO A 117 4.17 -10.03 28.08
C PRO A 117 2.86 -10.79 28.24
N HIS A 118 1.78 -10.22 27.74
CA HIS A 118 0.46 -10.81 27.80
C HIS A 118 -0.34 -10.49 26.53
N MET A 119 -1.47 -11.17 26.37
CA MET A 119 -2.40 -10.94 25.28
C MET A 119 -3.63 -10.22 25.80
N GLU A 120 -3.98 -9.10 25.18
CA GLU A 120 -5.19 -8.35 25.49
C GLU A 120 -6.18 -8.46 24.32
N THR A 121 -7.47 -8.58 24.64
CA THR A 121 -8.51 -8.77 23.62
C THR A 121 -9.37 -7.52 23.49
N TYR A 122 -9.48 -7.02 22.25
CA TYR A 122 -10.33 -5.89 21.90
C TYR A 122 -11.46 -6.33 20.98
N GLU A 123 -12.63 -5.74 21.16
CA GLU A 123 -13.79 -5.92 20.27
C GLU A 123 -13.98 -4.65 19.45
N VAL A 124 -14.04 -4.79 18.12
CA VAL A 124 -14.20 -3.68 17.19
C VAL A 124 -15.40 -3.96 16.29
N ASP A 125 -16.32 -3.01 16.18
CA ASP A 125 -17.43 -3.08 15.23
C ASP A 125 -16.93 -2.83 13.80
N LEU A 126 -17.02 -3.86 12.95
CA LEU A 126 -16.59 -3.79 11.56
C LEU A 126 -17.46 -2.87 10.70
N ASN A 127 -18.68 -2.53 11.13
CA ASN A 127 -19.53 -1.57 10.40
C ASN A 127 -18.97 -0.14 10.46
N THR A 128 -18.16 0.17 11.49
CA THR A 128 -17.60 1.51 11.74
C THR A 128 -16.06 1.52 11.71
N CYS A 129 -15.47 0.52 11.05
CA CYS A 129 -14.02 0.35 10.93
C CYS A 129 -13.62 0.21 9.45
N GLY A 130 -12.44 0.72 9.11
CA GLY A 130 -11.85 0.49 7.79
C GLY A 130 -11.53 -0.99 7.55
N PRO A 131 -11.26 -1.39 6.30
CA PRO A 131 -11.13 -2.80 5.93
C PRO A 131 -9.82 -3.46 6.37
N MET A 132 -8.80 -2.68 6.79
CA MET A 132 -7.44 -3.19 7.05
C MET A 132 -7.15 -3.34 8.54
N ILE A 133 -6.21 -4.21 8.89
CA ILE A 133 -5.77 -4.43 10.27
C ILE A 133 -5.24 -3.13 10.90
N LEU A 134 -4.57 -2.28 10.12
CA LEU A 134 -4.14 -0.97 10.62
C LEU A 134 -5.33 -0.08 11.03
N ASP A 135 -6.45 -0.13 10.31
CA ASP A 135 -7.64 0.65 10.64
C ASP A 135 -8.23 0.20 11.98
N ALA A 136 -8.25 -1.12 12.23
CA ALA A 136 -8.66 -1.67 13.52
C ALA A 136 -7.72 -1.27 14.65
N LEU A 137 -6.40 -1.33 14.44
CA LEU A 137 -5.41 -0.92 15.45
C LEU A 137 -5.51 0.58 15.79
N LEU A 138 -5.73 1.43 14.78
CA LEU A 138 -5.95 2.87 14.98
C LEU A 138 -7.27 3.14 15.72
N LYS A 139 -8.34 2.42 15.37
CA LYS A 139 -9.63 2.53 16.06
C LYS A 139 -9.52 2.13 17.53
N ILE A 140 -8.87 0.99 17.82
CA ILE A 140 -8.58 0.55 19.19
C ILE A 140 -7.80 1.64 19.93
N LYS A 141 -6.72 2.16 19.33
CA LYS A 141 -5.91 3.19 19.98
C LYS A 141 -6.68 4.49 20.25
N ASN A 142 -7.49 4.94 19.30
CA ASN A 142 -8.14 6.24 19.39
C ASN A 142 -9.40 6.23 20.27
N GLU A 143 -10.11 5.10 20.32
CA GLU A 143 -11.44 5.03 20.92
C GLU A 143 -11.53 4.11 22.15
N ILE A 144 -10.59 3.17 22.32
CA ILE A 144 -10.67 2.13 23.36
C ILE A 144 -9.48 2.21 24.33
N ASP A 145 -8.25 2.11 23.81
CA ASP A 145 -7.03 2.06 24.61
C ASP A 145 -5.90 2.90 23.97
N PRO A 146 -5.77 4.18 24.37
CA PRO A 146 -4.69 5.06 23.93
C PRO A 146 -3.28 4.56 24.26
N GLY A 147 -3.11 3.61 25.20
CA GLY A 147 -1.82 3.01 25.56
C GLY A 147 -1.27 2.05 24.50
N LEU A 148 -2.11 1.50 23.62
CA LEU A 148 -1.69 0.58 22.56
C LEU A 148 -0.67 1.25 21.63
N THR A 149 0.51 0.66 21.49
CA THR A 149 1.64 1.24 20.75
C THR A 149 2.08 0.37 19.56
N PHE A 150 2.21 1.00 18.39
CA PHE A 150 2.69 0.37 17.16
C PHE A 150 3.25 1.42 16.18
N ARG A 151 4.12 1.01 15.26
CA ARG A 151 4.66 1.89 14.21
C ARG A 151 3.74 1.93 12.99
N ARG A 152 3.51 3.12 12.44
CA ARG A 152 2.78 3.36 11.19
C ARG A 152 3.18 4.69 10.56
N SER A 153 3.09 4.78 9.23
CA SER A 153 3.26 6.05 8.50
C SER A 153 2.42 6.10 7.23
N CYS A 154 2.84 5.44 6.15
CA CYS A 154 2.28 5.64 4.81
C CYS A 154 0.86 5.12 4.58
N ARG A 155 0.30 4.20 5.38
CA ARG A 155 -1.01 3.53 5.17
C ARG A 155 -1.27 2.83 3.81
N GLU A 156 -0.37 2.86 2.83
CA GLU A 156 -0.53 2.14 1.54
C GLU A 156 0.54 1.06 1.22
N GLY A 157 1.33 0.65 2.21
CA GLY A 157 2.28 -0.48 2.05
C GLY A 157 3.57 -0.15 1.30
N ILE A 158 4.04 1.11 1.36
CA ILE A 158 5.30 1.55 0.76
C ILE A 158 6.43 1.82 1.77
N CYS A 159 6.14 2.31 2.98
CA CYS A 159 7.19 2.68 3.95
C CYS A 159 7.74 1.51 4.78
N GLY A 160 7.01 0.39 4.87
CA GLY A 160 7.41 -0.77 5.66
C GLY A 160 7.24 -0.68 7.18
N SER A 161 6.82 0.46 7.75
CA SER A 161 6.82 0.69 9.21
C SER A 161 5.86 -0.20 10.01
N CYS A 162 4.73 -0.61 9.44
CA CYS A 162 3.68 -1.37 10.14
C CYS A 162 3.82 -2.89 9.94
N SER A 163 5.05 -3.39 9.81
CA SER A 163 5.33 -4.82 9.74
C SER A 163 5.14 -5.48 11.10
N MET A 164 4.36 -6.56 11.12
CA MET A 164 4.01 -7.30 12.33
C MET A 164 3.53 -8.71 11.95
N ASN A 165 3.34 -9.58 12.93
CA ASN A 165 2.77 -10.92 12.71
C ASN A 165 1.26 -10.89 12.94
N ILE A 166 0.49 -11.15 11.89
CA ILE A 166 -0.99 -11.13 11.91
C ILE A 166 -1.48 -12.51 11.52
N GLY A 167 -2.22 -13.15 12.42
CA GLY A 167 -2.75 -14.50 12.19
C GLY A 167 -1.66 -15.55 11.92
N GLY A 168 -0.46 -15.35 12.46
CA GLY A 168 0.68 -16.25 12.27
C GLY A 168 1.58 -15.91 11.07
N VAL A 169 1.24 -14.90 10.27
CA VAL A 169 2.01 -14.52 9.07
C VAL A 169 2.58 -13.10 9.22
N ASN A 170 3.85 -12.92 8.87
CA ASN A 170 4.45 -11.58 8.85
C ASN A 170 3.93 -10.81 7.63
N THR A 171 3.31 -9.67 7.85
CA THR A 171 2.77 -8.82 6.79
C THR A 171 2.72 -7.37 7.24
N LEU A 172 2.22 -6.48 6.38
CA LEU A 172 1.99 -5.07 6.70
C LEU A 172 0.53 -4.88 7.12
N ALA A 173 0.31 -4.34 8.31
CA ALA A 173 -1.05 -4.13 8.82
C ALA A 173 -1.93 -3.29 7.89
N CYS A 174 -1.34 -2.33 7.17
CA CYS A 174 -2.08 -1.40 6.30
C CYS A 174 -2.60 -2.01 4.99
N ILE A 175 -2.15 -3.20 4.61
CA ILE A 175 -2.63 -3.92 3.42
C ILE A 175 -3.09 -5.34 3.75
N SER A 176 -3.16 -5.67 5.05
CA SER A 176 -3.72 -6.92 5.53
C SER A 176 -5.20 -6.69 5.82
N LYS A 177 -6.08 -7.33 5.04
CA LYS A 177 -7.52 -7.24 5.25
C LYS A 177 -7.92 -7.90 6.57
N ILE A 178 -8.89 -7.30 7.26
CA ILE A 178 -9.53 -7.93 8.41
C ILE A 178 -10.28 -9.18 7.95
N ASP A 179 -10.07 -10.31 8.65
CA ASP A 179 -10.91 -11.51 8.48
C ASP A 179 -12.32 -11.21 9.00
N SER A 180 -13.30 -11.17 8.10
CA SER A 180 -14.70 -10.86 8.41
C SER A 180 -15.43 -11.97 9.17
N ASN A 181 -14.80 -13.14 9.37
CA ASN A 181 -15.35 -14.19 10.21
C ASN A 181 -15.31 -13.80 11.70
N LEU A 182 -16.45 -13.38 12.24
CA LEU A 182 -16.58 -12.88 13.62
C LEU A 182 -16.30 -13.95 14.68
N SER A 183 -16.46 -15.24 14.36
CA SER A 183 -16.18 -16.35 15.28
C SER A 183 -14.68 -16.55 15.56
N LYS A 184 -13.81 -16.06 14.67
CA LYS A 184 -12.36 -16.20 14.79
C LYS A 184 -11.75 -14.95 15.41
N THR A 185 -10.92 -15.14 16.42
CA THR A 185 -10.09 -14.06 16.97
C THR A 185 -8.81 -13.91 16.16
N THR A 186 -8.53 -12.70 15.67
CA THR A 186 -7.28 -12.40 14.97
C THR A 186 -6.18 -12.11 15.98
N LYS A 187 -5.11 -12.91 15.99
CA LYS A 187 -3.95 -12.69 16.87
C LYS A 187 -2.94 -11.77 16.19
N ILE A 188 -2.42 -10.78 16.93
CA ILE A 188 -1.46 -9.79 16.45
C ILE A 188 -0.27 -9.77 17.41
N TYR A 189 0.93 -10.02 16.87
CA TYR A 189 2.19 -10.03 17.59
C TYR A 189 3.21 -9.09 16.92
N PRO A 190 4.28 -8.69 17.63
CA PRO A 190 5.44 -8.06 16.99
C PRO A 190 6.07 -8.97 15.94
N LEU A 191 7.06 -8.45 15.21
CA LEU A 191 7.88 -9.31 14.37
C LEU A 191 8.56 -10.41 15.21
N PRO A 192 8.53 -11.69 14.78
CA PRO A 192 9.02 -12.81 15.59
C PRO A 192 10.52 -12.73 15.91
N HIS A 193 10.89 -13.20 17.11
CA HIS A 193 12.26 -13.32 17.59
C HIS A 193 13.06 -12.00 17.55
N MET A 194 12.38 -10.90 17.86
CA MET A 194 12.98 -9.57 18.01
C MET A 194 12.84 -9.12 19.46
N TYR A 195 13.79 -8.35 19.97
CA TYR A 195 13.60 -7.63 21.22
C TYR A 195 12.47 -6.62 21.05
N VAL A 196 11.53 -6.61 21.99
CA VAL A 196 10.38 -5.72 21.97
C VAL A 196 10.70 -4.48 22.82
N ILE A 197 10.48 -3.30 22.26
CA ILE A 197 10.64 -2.01 22.95
C ILE A 197 9.36 -1.66 23.74
N LYS A 198 8.18 -1.83 23.12
CA LYS A 198 6.86 -1.67 23.76
C LYS A 198 5.79 -2.25 22.84
N ASP A 199 4.84 -3.01 23.38
CA ASP A 199 3.72 -3.59 22.60
C ASP A 199 4.18 -4.22 21.26
N LEU A 200 3.74 -3.68 20.12
CA LEU A 200 4.02 -4.18 18.77
C LEU A 200 5.28 -3.58 18.13
N VAL A 201 6.13 -2.91 18.93
CA VAL A 201 7.30 -2.17 18.46
C VAL A 201 8.58 -2.98 18.73
N PRO A 202 9.17 -3.67 17.73
CA PRO A 202 10.46 -4.31 17.89
C PRO A 202 11.63 -3.32 17.82
N ASP A 203 12.77 -3.68 18.38
CA ASP A 203 14.06 -3.05 18.09
C ASP A 203 14.55 -3.50 16.70
N MET A 204 14.92 -2.55 15.84
CA MET A 204 15.33 -2.78 14.45
C MET A 204 16.81 -2.47 14.19
N ASN A 205 17.59 -2.13 15.22
CA ASN A 205 18.96 -1.62 15.09
C ASN A 205 19.89 -2.64 14.42
N ASN A 206 19.94 -3.89 14.90
CA ASN A 206 20.75 -4.95 14.29
C ASN A 206 20.39 -5.16 12.79
N PHE A 207 19.11 -5.14 12.45
CA PHE A 207 18.66 -5.26 11.05
C PHE A 207 19.21 -4.12 10.17
N TYR A 208 19.20 -2.89 10.67
CA TYR A 208 19.73 -1.74 9.94
C TYR A 208 21.26 -1.72 9.88
N GLU A 209 21.94 -2.18 10.94
CA GLU A 209 23.40 -2.32 10.97
C GLU A 209 23.87 -3.35 9.94
N GLN A 210 23.18 -4.50 9.85
CA GLN A 210 23.44 -5.49 8.80
C GLN A 210 23.21 -4.91 7.40
N TYR A 211 22.14 -4.14 7.19
CA TYR A 211 21.92 -3.45 5.91
C TYR A 211 23.03 -2.44 5.59
N ARG A 212 23.53 -1.69 6.57
CA ARG A 212 24.67 -0.78 6.38
C ARG A 212 25.96 -1.53 6.03
N SER A 213 26.18 -2.71 6.62
CA SER A 213 27.41 -3.50 6.45
C SER A 213 27.67 -3.94 5.00
N ILE A 214 26.62 -4.12 4.19
CA ILE A 214 26.75 -4.49 2.77
C ILE A 214 27.09 -3.29 1.86
N GLN A 215 27.22 -2.09 2.44
CA GLN A 215 27.50 -0.84 1.77
C GLN A 215 26.54 -0.55 0.59
N PRO A 216 25.25 -0.27 0.88
CA PRO A 216 24.18 -0.25 -0.11
C PRO A 216 24.12 1.07 -0.91
N TRP A 217 25.22 1.43 -1.55
CA TRP A 217 25.36 2.57 -2.46
C TRP A 217 26.23 2.19 -3.66
N LEU A 218 26.17 2.98 -4.73
CA LEU A 218 26.93 2.76 -5.96
C LEU A 218 28.42 2.99 -5.73
N GLN A 219 29.27 2.06 -6.14
CA GLN A 219 30.73 2.17 -6.02
C GLN A 219 31.41 2.03 -7.38
N ARG A 220 32.26 2.99 -7.72
CA ARG A 220 33.01 3.10 -8.99
C ARG A 220 34.42 3.63 -8.74
N GLU A 221 35.36 3.26 -9.60
CA GLU A 221 36.77 3.68 -9.59
C GLU A 221 37.25 4.19 -10.97
N ASP A 222 36.32 4.42 -11.91
CA ASP A 222 36.59 4.82 -13.29
C ASP A 222 36.99 6.30 -13.49
N GLY A 223 37.25 7.03 -12.41
CA GLY A 223 37.71 8.43 -12.45
C GLY A 223 36.66 9.45 -12.91
N LEU A 224 35.39 9.05 -13.11
CA LEU A 224 34.30 9.97 -13.39
C LEU A 224 33.90 10.74 -12.14
N ASN A 225 33.76 12.07 -12.24
CA ASN A 225 33.18 12.84 -11.14
C ASN A 225 31.66 12.63 -11.11
N PRO A 226 31.09 12.28 -9.95
CA PRO A 226 29.64 12.20 -9.79
C PRO A 226 28.97 13.54 -10.13
N GLY A 227 27.99 13.51 -11.04
CA GLY A 227 27.19 14.68 -11.43
C GLY A 227 27.51 15.26 -12.82
N ASP A 228 28.67 14.95 -13.39
CA ASP A 228 29.07 15.48 -14.71
C ASP A 228 28.18 14.96 -15.84
N LYS A 229 27.80 13.69 -15.80
CA LYS A 229 26.93 13.03 -16.78
C LYS A 229 26.18 11.84 -16.19
N GLN A 230 25.15 11.39 -16.89
CA GLN A 230 24.45 10.15 -16.56
C GLN A 230 25.34 8.93 -16.87
N TYR A 231 25.32 7.92 -16.00
CA TYR A 231 25.94 6.62 -16.30
C TYR A 231 25.05 5.82 -17.25
N LEU A 232 25.61 5.37 -18.37
CA LEU A 232 24.89 4.55 -19.34
C LEU A 232 24.57 3.17 -18.74
N GLN A 233 23.35 2.70 -18.96
CA GLN A 233 22.88 1.38 -18.58
C GLN A 233 21.89 0.90 -19.63
N SER A 234 22.10 -0.31 -20.17
CA SER A 234 21.17 -0.90 -21.13
C SER A 234 19.81 -1.20 -20.47
N VAL A 235 18.74 -1.23 -21.26
CA VAL A 235 17.41 -1.62 -20.78
C VAL A 235 17.45 -3.03 -20.17
N ASP A 236 18.21 -3.94 -20.80
CA ASP A 236 18.36 -5.32 -20.32
C ASP A 236 19.11 -5.40 -18.99
N ASP A 237 20.16 -4.60 -18.79
CA ASP A 237 20.84 -4.52 -17.49
C ASP A 237 19.95 -3.93 -16.41
N ARG A 238 19.22 -2.85 -16.72
CA ARG A 238 18.29 -2.24 -15.78
C ARG A 238 17.20 -3.22 -15.36
N LYS A 239 16.69 -4.02 -16.29
CA LYS A 239 15.64 -5.03 -16.03
C LYS A 239 16.08 -6.10 -15.04
N LYS A 240 17.39 -6.39 -14.93
CA LYS A 240 17.92 -7.32 -13.92
C LYS A 240 17.67 -6.83 -12.48
N LEU A 241 17.42 -5.54 -12.28
CA LEU A 241 17.13 -4.96 -10.96
C LEU A 241 15.66 -5.10 -10.55
N ASP A 242 14.75 -5.38 -11.49
CA ASP A 242 13.33 -5.57 -11.19
C ASP A 242 13.12 -6.79 -10.28
N GLY A 243 12.27 -6.62 -9.27
CA GLY A 243 12.09 -7.61 -8.20
C GLY A 243 13.14 -7.53 -7.08
N LEU A 244 14.05 -6.55 -7.12
CA LEU A 244 15.06 -6.31 -6.09
C LEU A 244 14.96 -4.91 -5.46
N TYR A 245 14.90 -3.84 -6.27
CA TYR A 245 14.92 -2.47 -5.76
C TYR A 245 13.60 -2.04 -5.09
N GLU A 246 12.51 -2.77 -5.33
CA GLU A 246 11.18 -2.54 -4.75
C GLU A 246 11.10 -2.95 -3.27
N CYS A 247 12.20 -3.47 -2.70
CA CYS A 247 12.30 -3.80 -1.29
C CYS A 247 12.13 -2.55 -0.42
N ILE A 248 11.17 -2.61 0.50
CA ILE A 248 10.83 -1.50 1.41
C ILE A 248 11.48 -1.62 2.79
N LEU A 249 12.45 -2.53 2.95
CA LEU A 249 13.17 -2.78 4.22
C LEU A 249 12.26 -3.02 5.46
N CYS A 250 11.10 -3.67 5.27
CA CYS A 250 10.13 -3.92 6.35
C CYS A 250 10.50 -5.08 7.31
N ALA A 251 11.59 -5.80 7.03
CA ALA A 251 12.07 -6.99 7.75
C ALA A 251 11.13 -8.22 7.85
N CYS A 252 9.90 -8.19 7.29
CA CYS A 252 8.97 -9.34 7.34
C CYS A 252 9.63 -10.67 6.93
N CYS A 253 10.46 -10.65 5.88
CA CYS A 253 11.12 -11.83 5.35
C CYS A 253 12.26 -12.33 6.24
N SER A 254 13.03 -11.44 6.89
CA SER A 254 14.11 -11.85 7.80
C SER A 254 13.54 -12.43 9.08
N THR A 255 12.54 -11.77 9.65
CA THR A 255 11.90 -12.21 10.91
C THR A 255 10.90 -13.36 10.70
N SER A 256 10.74 -13.89 9.48
CA SER A 256 10.06 -15.16 9.23
C SER A 256 11.03 -16.33 9.00
N CYS A 257 12.34 -16.05 8.94
CA CYS A 257 13.37 -17.04 8.61
C CYS A 257 13.92 -17.69 9.89
N PRO A 258 13.75 -19.00 10.09
CA PRO A 258 14.28 -19.68 11.28
C PRO A 258 15.80 -19.54 11.43
N SER A 259 16.56 -19.56 10.33
CA SER A 259 18.01 -19.33 10.39
C SER A 259 18.37 -17.96 10.98
N TYR A 260 17.53 -16.94 10.75
CA TYR A 260 17.72 -15.59 11.29
C TYR A 260 17.26 -15.49 12.75
N TRP A 261 16.29 -16.29 13.17
CA TRP A 261 15.96 -16.40 14.59
C TRP A 261 17.16 -16.94 15.38
N TRP A 262 17.78 -18.02 14.89
CA TRP A 262 18.87 -18.67 15.62
C TRP A 262 20.23 -17.97 15.52
N ASN A 263 20.51 -17.28 14.41
CA ASN A 263 21.83 -16.71 14.14
C ASN A 263 21.74 -15.27 13.60
N GLY A 264 20.73 -14.50 14.03
CA GLY A 264 20.49 -13.14 13.53
C GLY A 264 21.60 -12.14 13.85
N ASP A 265 22.55 -12.50 14.71
CA ASP A 265 23.78 -11.77 15.02
C ASP A 265 24.82 -11.85 13.89
N LYS A 266 24.86 -12.96 13.13
CA LYS A 266 25.88 -13.23 12.10
C LYS A 266 25.31 -13.50 10.71
N TYR A 267 24.16 -14.17 10.62
CA TYR A 267 23.47 -14.38 9.36
C TYR A 267 22.74 -13.10 8.96
N LEU A 268 23.11 -12.53 7.81
CA LEU A 268 22.59 -11.24 7.34
C LEU A 268 21.08 -11.27 7.04
N GLY A 269 20.53 -12.45 6.76
CA GLY A 269 19.11 -12.60 6.49
C GLY A 269 18.68 -12.24 5.05
N PRO A 270 17.48 -12.67 4.64
CA PRO A 270 16.98 -12.56 3.27
C PRO A 270 16.82 -11.13 2.76
N ALA A 271 16.43 -10.17 3.61
CA ALA A 271 16.26 -8.78 3.16
C ALA A 271 17.61 -8.17 2.74
N VAL A 272 18.62 -8.30 3.61
CA VAL A 272 19.96 -7.75 3.39
C VAL A 272 20.66 -8.47 2.24
N LEU A 273 20.56 -9.80 2.16
CA LEU A 273 21.18 -10.55 1.07
C LEU A 273 20.57 -10.25 -0.30
N MET A 274 19.26 -10.00 -0.39
CA MET A 274 18.64 -9.56 -1.63
C MET A 274 19.12 -8.16 -2.04
N GLN A 275 19.35 -7.26 -1.07
CA GLN A 275 19.95 -5.95 -1.34
C GLN A 275 21.44 -6.04 -1.69
N ALA A 276 22.20 -6.97 -1.09
CA ALA A 276 23.57 -7.24 -1.50
C ALA A 276 23.59 -7.70 -2.96
N TYR A 277 22.71 -8.64 -3.34
CA TYR A 277 22.56 -9.09 -4.72
C TYR A 277 22.21 -7.94 -5.68
N ARG A 278 21.27 -7.05 -5.29
CA ARG A 278 20.90 -5.85 -6.05
C ARG A 278 22.09 -4.96 -6.41
N TRP A 279 23.10 -4.88 -5.55
CA TRP A 279 24.32 -4.11 -5.84
C TRP A 279 25.36 -4.93 -6.60
N ILE A 280 25.50 -6.22 -6.30
CA ILE A 280 26.41 -7.13 -7.01
C ILE A 280 26.09 -7.18 -8.51
N ILE A 281 24.81 -7.19 -8.89
CA ILE A 281 24.40 -7.33 -10.31
C ILE A 281 24.08 -6.01 -11.01
N ASP A 282 24.16 -4.86 -10.34
CA ASP A 282 24.00 -3.56 -11.02
C ASP A 282 25.19 -3.34 -11.96
N SER A 283 24.93 -3.20 -13.26
CA SER A 283 25.99 -3.05 -14.27
C SER A 283 26.84 -1.79 -14.07
N ARG A 284 26.36 -0.83 -13.29
CA ARG A 284 27.09 0.41 -12.98
C ARG A 284 28.02 0.27 -11.78
N ASP A 285 27.91 -0.79 -10.99
CA ASP A 285 28.73 -1.01 -9.79
C ASP A 285 29.99 -1.81 -10.13
N GLU A 286 31.15 -1.32 -9.73
CA GLU A 286 32.46 -1.90 -10.05
C GLU A 286 33.05 -2.73 -8.91
N LYS A 287 32.37 -2.80 -7.75
CA LYS A 287 32.86 -3.48 -6.54
C LYS A 287 32.22 -4.84 -6.29
N SER A 288 31.80 -5.52 -7.37
CA SER A 288 31.08 -6.79 -7.27
C SER A 288 31.90 -7.90 -6.60
N GLU A 289 33.19 -8.02 -6.95
CA GLU A 289 34.09 -9.00 -6.32
C GLU A 289 34.35 -8.70 -4.84
N GLU A 290 34.51 -7.42 -4.47
CA GLU A 290 34.69 -7.02 -3.08
C GLU A 290 33.43 -7.28 -2.25
N ARG A 291 32.24 -6.99 -2.81
CA ARG A 291 30.96 -7.32 -2.19
C ARG A 291 30.82 -8.83 -1.96
N LEU A 292 31.17 -9.66 -2.93
CA LEU A 292 31.17 -11.12 -2.78
C LEU A 292 32.18 -11.59 -1.73
N LYS A 293 33.39 -11.01 -1.70
CA LYS A 293 34.43 -11.35 -0.72
C LYS A 293 33.97 -11.15 0.72
N ARG A 294 33.20 -10.09 1.00
CA ARG A 294 32.62 -9.83 2.34
C ARG A 294 31.60 -10.87 2.80
N LEU A 295 31.05 -11.66 1.88
CA LEU A 295 30.07 -12.71 2.16
C LEU A 295 30.72 -14.10 2.29
N ARG A 296 32.04 -14.21 2.12
CA ARG A 296 32.80 -15.48 2.19
C ARG A 296 33.18 -15.82 3.63
N ASP A 297 32.18 -16.18 4.42
CA ASP A 297 32.33 -16.73 5.77
C ASP A 297 31.22 -17.76 6.06
N PRO A 298 31.33 -18.60 7.11
CA PRO A 298 30.35 -19.67 7.38
C PRO A 298 28.91 -19.20 7.66
N PHE A 299 28.70 -17.92 7.96
CA PHE A 299 27.44 -17.38 8.47
C PHE A 299 26.69 -16.49 7.48
N SER A 300 27.32 -15.42 6.97
CA SER A 300 26.65 -14.30 6.29
C SER A 300 25.63 -14.74 5.25
N VAL A 301 25.99 -15.69 4.39
CA VAL A 301 25.11 -16.29 3.36
C VAL A 301 24.75 -17.75 3.67
N TYR A 302 25.70 -18.53 4.19
CA TYR A 302 25.61 -19.99 4.20
C TYR A 302 24.72 -20.57 5.31
N ARG A 303 24.11 -19.75 6.18
CA ARG A 303 22.99 -20.18 7.05
C ARG A 303 21.65 -20.23 6.33
N CYS A 304 21.55 -19.77 5.07
CA CYS A 304 20.35 -19.98 4.28
C CYS A 304 20.23 -21.47 3.89
N HIS A 305 19.27 -22.17 4.49
CA HIS A 305 18.93 -23.57 4.18
C HIS A 305 17.69 -23.70 3.30
N THR A 306 17.39 -22.69 2.48
CA THR A 306 16.31 -22.74 1.47
C THR A 306 14.93 -23.08 2.06
N ILE A 307 14.63 -22.52 3.25
CA ILE A 307 13.35 -22.74 3.96
C ILE A 307 12.16 -22.04 3.26
N MET A 308 12.43 -20.99 2.48
CA MET A 308 11.46 -20.26 1.63
C MET A 308 10.34 -19.47 2.33
N ASN A 309 10.31 -19.41 3.69
CA ASN A 309 9.42 -18.50 4.41
C ASN A 309 9.56 -17.03 3.98
N CYS A 310 10.78 -16.62 3.63
CA CYS A 310 11.10 -15.26 3.23
C CYS A 310 10.35 -14.80 1.98
N THR A 311 10.27 -15.65 0.96
CA THR A 311 9.52 -15.38 -0.28
C THR A 311 8.02 -15.46 -0.02
N LYS A 312 7.56 -16.48 0.71
CA LYS A 312 6.14 -16.68 1.03
C LYS A 312 5.52 -15.48 1.75
N THR A 313 6.27 -14.86 2.66
CA THR A 313 5.76 -13.79 3.52
C THR A 313 5.95 -12.39 2.94
N CYS A 314 6.67 -12.22 1.81
CA CYS A 314 7.03 -10.89 1.32
C CYS A 314 5.77 -10.11 0.91
N PRO A 315 5.44 -8.98 1.56
CA PRO A 315 4.22 -8.22 1.27
C PRO A 315 4.28 -7.52 -0.10
N LYS A 316 5.45 -7.47 -0.73
CA LYS A 316 5.69 -6.89 -2.05
C LYS A 316 5.81 -7.95 -3.15
N GLY A 317 5.65 -9.24 -2.82
CA GLY A 317 5.76 -10.33 -3.79
C GLY A 317 7.18 -10.56 -4.34
N LEU A 318 8.22 -10.09 -3.64
CA LEU A 318 9.61 -10.26 -4.04
C LEU A 318 10.11 -11.66 -3.68
N ASN A 319 11.21 -12.09 -4.31
CA ASN A 319 11.77 -13.43 -4.12
C ASN A 319 13.22 -13.38 -3.57
N PRO A 320 13.40 -13.05 -2.27
CA PRO A 320 14.72 -13.05 -1.66
C PRO A 320 15.37 -14.44 -1.63
N GLY A 321 14.58 -15.52 -1.58
CA GLY A 321 15.11 -16.89 -1.66
C GLY A 321 15.86 -17.14 -2.98
N ARG A 322 15.28 -16.68 -4.10
CA ARG A 322 15.95 -16.73 -5.41
C ARG A 322 17.21 -15.87 -5.44
N ALA A 323 17.15 -14.62 -4.95
CA ALA A 323 18.32 -13.74 -4.91
C ALA A 323 19.48 -14.35 -4.11
N ILE A 324 19.20 -14.98 -2.96
CA ILE A 324 20.23 -15.68 -2.17
C ILE A 324 20.82 -16.87 -2.95
N ALA A 325 20.01 -17.60 -3.70
CA ALA A 325 20.51 -18.69 -4.55
C ALA A 325 21.46 -18.17 -5.65
N GLU A 326 21.14 -17.04 -6.28
CA GLU A 326 22.03 -16.40 -7.25
C GLU A 326 23.34 -15.90 -6.62
N VAL A 327 23.29 -15.32 -5.41
CA VAL A 327 24.51 -14.97 -4.64
C VAL A 327 25.38 -16.21 -4.40
N LYS A 328 24.79 -17.35 -4.03
CA LYS A 328 25.53 -18.60 -3.84
C LYS A 328 26.19 -19.10 -5.13
N LYS A 329 25.52 -19.00 -6.29
CA LYS A 329 26.12 -19.35 -7.58
C LYS A 329 27.34 -18.49 -7.89
N LEU A 330 27.24 -17.17 -7.65
CA LEU A 330 28.36 -16.24 -7.81
C LEU A 330 29.51 -16.55 -6.85
N LEU A 331 29.23 -16.82 -5.57
CA LEU A 331 30.24 -17.18 -4.57
C LEU A 331 30.96 -18.49 -4.91
N SER A 332 30.24 -19.48 -5.45
CA SER A 332 30.79 -20.78 -5.85
C SER A 332 31.60 -20.75 -7.15
N GLY A 333 31.50 -19.67 -7.93
CA GLY A 333 32.12 -19.58 -9.26
C GLY A 333 31.36 -20.29 -10.38
N ILE A 334 30.22 -20.93 -10.10
CA ILE A 334 29.33 -21.53 -11.12
C ILE A 334 28.78 -20.45 -12.07
N ALA A 335 28.53 -19.25 -11.55
CA ALA A 335 28.15 -18.07 -12.32
C ALA A 335 29.12 -16.92 -12.04
N LYS A 336 29.21 -15.99 -12.98
CA LYS A 336 29.92 -14.70 -12.83
C LYS A 336 29.00 -13.57 -13.23
N LYS A 337 29.25 -12.37 -12.71
CA LYS A 337 28.62 -11.15 -13.22
C LYS A 337 29.06 -10.99 -14.69
N GLY A 338 28.09 -10.82 -15.59
CA GLY A 338 28.39 -10.52 -16.99
C GLY A 338 28.88 -9.08 -17.15
N GLU A 339 29.61 -8.83 -18.24
CA GLU A 339 30.00 -7.47 -18.62
C GLU A 339 28.78 -6.56 -18.83
N PRO A 340 28.88 -5.26 -18.51
CA PRO A 340 27.82 -4.29 -18.81
C PRO A 340 27.48 -4.26 -20.31
N GLY A 341 26.20 -4.23 -20.64
CA GLY A 341 25.75 -4.15 -22.04
C GLY A 341 26.03 -2.80 -22.71
N LEU A 342 26.31 -1.76 -21.91
CA LEU A 342 26.81 -0.47 -22.37
C LEU A 342 28.01 -0.07 -21.52
N ASN A 343 29.04 0.49 -22.14
CA ASN A 343 30.14 1.11 -21.42
C ASN A 343 29.63 2.42 -20.77
N ALA A 344 29.80 2.56 -19.46
CA ALA A 344 29.37 3.74 -18.70
C ALA A 344 30.01 5.05 -19.19
N LEU A 345 31.19 4.98 -19.83
CA LEU A 345 31.91 6.14 -20.36
C LEU A 345 31.33 6.66 -21.69
N GLY A 346 30.52 5.85 -22.39
CA GLY A 346 30.31 5.98 -23.83
C GLY A 346 31.57 5.54 -24.57
N SER A 347 31.43 4.85 -25.71
CA SER A 347 32.58 4.57 -26.56
C SER A 347 33.29 5.88 -26.91
N ALA A 348 34.57 6.00 -26.54
CA ALA A 348 35.44 6.99 -27.13
C ALA A 348 35.55 6.64 -28.61
N ASN A 349 34.91 7.45 -29.46
CA ASN A 349 35.27 7.53 -30.87
C ASN A 349 36.40 8.53 -31.03
#